data_AF-A0A958K2T5-F1
#
_entry.id   AF-A0A958K2T5-F1
#
_cell.length_a   1.000
_cell.length_b   1.000
_cell.length_c   1.000
_cell.angle_alpha   90.00
_cell.angle_beta   90.00
_cell.angle_gamma   90.00
#
_symmetry.space_group_name_H-M   'P 1'
#
loop_
_entity.id
_entity.type
_entity.pdbx_description
1 polymer ?
#
loop_
_entity_poly.entity_id
_entity_poly.type
_entity_poly.pdbx_seq_one_letter_code
_entity_poly.pdbx_strand_id
1 'polypeptide(L)'
;MTNKHNFTLPLIDVDADAIYEEPNSTGSPERNLLMAILERALLDFVGNEKKQVNAAQEWIFGDSSNDDDGEYFSFDFICEALDLDREHVAQIAKQMPKRGNRKVAPWYFQKWESDSEAA
;
A
#
# COMPACT_ATOMS: atom_id res chain seq x y z
N MET A 1 9.75 7.20 57.47
CA MET A 1 8.47 7.87 57.16
C MET A 1 8.47 8.19 55.67
N THR A 2 7.40 7.81 55.00
CA THR A 2 7.26 7.50 53.56
C THR A 2 7.48 8.67 52.60
N ASN A 3 8.24 8.39 51.54
CA ASN A 3 8.53 9.23 50.39
C ASN A 3 7.28 9.34 49.49
N LYS A 4 6.84 10.55 49.14
CA LYS A 4 5.68 10.80 48.26
C LYS A 4 6.15 11.48 46.99
N HIS A 5 6.63 10.68 46.04
CA HIS A 5 6.77 11.14 44.66
C HIS A 5 5.37 11.21 44.05
N ASN A 6 4.88 12.42 43.80
CA ASN A 6 3.70 12.66 42.97
C ASN A 6 4.07 12.29 41.52
N PHE A 7 3.82 11.04 41.14
CA PHE A 7 3.80 10.64 39.73
C PHE A 7 2.48 11.15 39.13
N THR A 8 2.52 12.35 38.57
CA THR A 8 1.49 12.80 37.62
C THR A 8 1.70 12.00 36.35
N LEU A 9 0.94 10.92 36.17
CA LEU A 9 0.87 10.24 34.88
C LEU A 9 0.36 11.26 33.86
N PRO A 10 1.00 11.39 32.68
CA PRO A 10 0.42 12.19 31.62
C PRO A 10 -0.97 11.60 31.30
N LEU A 11 -1.98 12.45 31.36
CA LEU A 11 -3.32 12.13 30.89
C LEU A 11 -3.14 11.72 29.43
N ILE A 12 -3.40 10.44 29.12
CA ILE A 12 -3.53 10.00 27.74
C ILE A 12 -4.59 10.91 27.13
N ASP A 13 -4.18 11.67 26.12
CA ASP A 13 -5.02 12.65 25.44
C ASP A 13 -6.28 11.94 24.96
N VAL A 14 -7.43 12.36 25.47
CA VAL A 14 -8.73 11.73 25.19
C VAL A 14 -9.12 11.93 23.71
N ASP A 15 -8.41 12.82 23.02
CA ASP A 15 -8.52 13.05 21.58
C ASP A 15 -7.79 11.98 20.74
N ALA A 16 -7.02 11.06 21.35
CA ALA A 16 -6.41 9.95 20.63
C ALA A 16 -7.46 8.97 20.06
N ASP A 17 -8.64 8.87 20.68
CA ASP A 17 -9.76 8.07 20.16
C ASP A 17 -10.44 8.73 18.94
N ALA A 18 -10.18 10.01 18.67
CA ALA A 18 -10.68 10.71 17.47
C ALA A 18 -9.77 10.53 16.24
N ILE A 19 -8.70 9.73 16.35
CA ILE A 19 -7.77 9.42 15.24
C ILE A 19 -8.32 8.29 14.34
N TYR A 20 -9.48 7.71 14.65
CA TYR A 20 -10.12 6.72 13.79
C TYR A 20 -10.83 7.40 12.61
N GLU A 21 -10.04 7.54 11.54
CA GLU A 21 -10.37 7.64 10.11
C GLU A 21 -11.73 8.27 9.75
N GLU A 22 -11.73 9.60 9.56
CA GLU A 22 -12.77 10.26 8.79
C GLU A 22 -12.80 9.66 7.36
N PRO A 23 -13.99 9.49 6.74
CA PRO A 23 -14.05 9.13 5.32
C PRO A 23 -13.40 10.26 4.50
N ASN A 24 -12.28 9.94 3.83
CA ASN A 24 -11.32 10.85 3.17
C ASN A 24 -10.16 11.37 4.04
N SER A 25 -9.94 10.85 5.25
CA SER A 25 -8.66 11.07 5.93
C SER A 25 -7.58 10.35 5.12
N THR A 26 -6.67 11.12 4.52
CA THR A 26 -5.41 10.61 4.01
C THR A 26 -4.81 9.78 5.15
N GLY A 27 -4.54 8.48 4.94
CA GLY A 27 -4.03 7.60 5.99
C GLY A 27 -2.73 8.12 6.61
N SER A 28 -2.15 7.41 7.58
CA SER A 28 -0.85 7.83 8.13
C SER A 28 0.19 8.03 7.01
N PRO A 29 1.14 8.97 7.15
CA PRO A 29 2.19 9.18 6.15
C PRO A 29 2.93 7.90 5.77
N GLU A 30 3.15 7.02 6.74
CA GLU A 30 3.75 5.70 6.58
C GLU A 30 2.87 4.80 5.71
N ARG A 31 1.56 4.70 6.02
CA ARG A 31 0.63 3.89 5.21
C ARG A 31 0.54 4.40 3.77
N ASN A 32 0.49 5.72 3.58
CA ASN A 32 0.46 6.33 2.24
C ASN A 32 1.73 6.03 1.45
N LEU A 33 2.90 6.05 2.10
CA LEU A 33 4.16 5.68 1.47
C LEU A 33 4.14 4.22 1.00
N LEU A 34 3.73 3.29 1.87
CA LEU A 34 3.67 1.87 1.54
C LEU A 34 2.69 1.60 0.40
N MET A 35 1.51 2.24 0.43
CA MET A 35 0.54 2.20 -0.68
C MET A 35 1.14 2.73 -1.98
N ALA A 36 1.85 3.87 -1.95
CA ALA A 36 2.46 4.46 -3.12
C ALA A 36 3.56 3.55 -3.73
N ILE A 37 4.34 2.86 -2.89
CA ILE A 37 5.34 1.87 -3.34
C ILE A 37 4.64 0.70 -4.03
N LEU A 38 3.59 0.15 -3.42
CA LEU A 38 2.80 -0.95 -4.00
C LEU A 38 2.17 -0.55 -5.34
N GLU A 39 1.51 0.61 -5.39
CA GLU A 39 0.90 1.15 -6.60
C GLU A 39 1.93 1.36 -7.71
N ARG A 40 3.12 1.89 -7.38
CA ARG A 40 4.21 2.08 -8.33
C ARG A 40 4.67 0.76 -8.94
N ALA A 41 4.86 -0.27 -8.11
CA ALA A 41 5.27 -1.60 -8.56
C ALA A 41 4.21 -2.25 -9.47
N LEU A 42 2.93 -2.13 -9.12
CA LEU A 42 1.83 -2.63 -9.96
C LEU A 42 1.78 -1.89 -11.31
N LEU A 43 1.94 -0.58 -11.30
CA LEU A 43 1.99 0.25 -12.52
C LEU A 43 3.19 -0.08 -13.42
N ASP A 44 4.34 -0.40 -12.83
CA ASP A 44 5.51 -0.86 -13.57
C ASP A 44 5.28 -2.25 -14.16
N PHE A 45 4.69 -3.17 -13.40
CA PHE A 45 4.40 -4.53 -13.87
C PHE A 45 3.42 -4.56 -15.06
N VAL A 46 2.40 -3.70 -15.05
CA VAL A 46 1.41 -3.60 -16.14
C VAL A 46 1.82 -2.61 -17.25
N GLY A 47 2.96 -1.93 -17.06
CA GLY A 47 3.50 -0.94 -17.97
C GLY A 47 4.11 -1.54 -19.24
N ASN A 48 4.87 -0.69 -19.95
CA ASN A 48 5.34 -1.00 -21.31
C ASN A 48 6.87 -1.13 -21.37
N GLU A 49 7.58 -0.65 -20.35
CA GLU A 49 9.04 -0.67 -20.32
C GLU A 49 9.53 -2.01 -19.77
N LYS A 50 10.11 -2.85 -20.64
CA LYS A 50 10.54 -4.22 -20.29
C LYS A 50 11.42 -4.29 -19.04
N LYS A 51 12.32 -3.32 -18.84
CA LYS A 51 13.20 -3.29 -17.65
C LYS A 51 12.40 -3.10 -16.37
N GLN A 52 11.45 -2.17 -16.36
CA GLN A 52 10.57 -1.91 -15.23
C GLN A 52 9.63 -3.09 -14.98
N VAL A 53 9.05 -3.66 -16.04
CA VAL A 53 8.19 -4.84 -15.94
C VAL A 53 8.94 -6.01 -15.31
N ASN A 54 10.16 -6.31 -15.76
CA ASN A 54 10.95 -7.42 -15.22
C ASN A 54 11.32 -7.19 -13.75
N ALA A 55 11.76 -5.98 -13.40
CA ALA A 55 12.10 -5.64 -12.02
C ALA A 55 10.87 -5.73 -11.09
N ALA A 56 9.72 -5.19 -11.52
CA ALA A 56 8.48 -5.30 -10.77
C ALA A 56 7.99 -6.75 -10.68
N GLN A 57 8.16 -7.55 -11.73
CA GLN A 57 7.80 -8.97 -11.72
C GLN A 57 8.66 -9.75 -10.72
N GLU A 58 9.97 -9.51 -10.70
CA GLU A 58 10.89 -10.11 -9.74
C GLU A 58 10.55 -9.67 -8.31
N TRP A 59 10.21 -8.40 -8.09
CA TRP A 59 9.84 -7.91 -6.77
C TRP A 59 8.49 -8.45 -6.25
N ILE A 60 7.45 -8.57 -7.10
CA ILE A 60 6.12 -9.06 -6.70
C ILE A 60 6.06 -10.59 -6.60
N PHE A 61 6.73 -11.29 -7.52
CA PHE A 61 6.60 -12.75 -7.69
C PHE A 61 7.89 -13.52 -7.43
N GLY A 62 8.96 -12.84 -7.04
CA GLY A 62 10.21 -13.46 -6.63
C GLY A 62 10.02 -14.34 -5.39
N ASP A 63 10.94 -15.28 -5.25
CA ASP A 63 10.98 -16.15 -4.09
C ASP A 63 11.58 -15.37 -2.91
N SER A 64 10.83 -15.21 -1.82
CA SER A 64 11.30 -14.57 -0.59
C SER A 64 12.15 -15.51 0.27
N SER A 65 12.44 -16.72 -0.24
CA SER A 65 13.16 -17.80 0.44
C SER A 65 14.66 -17.55 0.67
N ASN A 66 15.23 -16.46 0.17
CA ASN A 66 16.62 -16.10 0.46
C ASN A 66 16.72 -15.32 1.77
N ASP A 67 16.82 -16.05 2.90
CA ASP A 67 17.59 -15.79 4.14
C ASP A 67 17.85 -14.35 4.67
N ASP A 68 17.08 -13.34 4.27
CA ASP A 68 17.04 -12.04 4.94
C ASP A 68 15.62 -11.86 5.50
N ASP A 69 15.47 -12.13 6.79
CA ASP A 69 14.26 -11.87 7.57
C ASP A 69 13.80 -10.42 7.32
N GLY A 70 12.82 -10.25 6.44
CA GLY A 70 12.12 -8.97 6.22
C GLY A 70 12.99 -7.86 5.67
N GLU A 71 13.45 -7.97 4.41
CA GLU A 71 13.96 -6.80 3.70
C GLU A 71 12.90 -5.69 3.74
N TYR A 72 13.24 -4.56 4.36
CA TYR A 72 12.34 -3.41 4.49
C TYR A 72 11.83 -3.01 3.10
N PHE A 73 10.51 -2.80 2.99
CA PHE A 73 9.84 -2.50 1.73
C PHE A 73 9.88 -3.63 0.68
N SER A 74 10.14 -4.87 1.08
CA SER A 74 9.80 -6.04 0.25
C SER A 74 8.27 -6.14 0.05
N PHE A 75 7.86 -6.89 -0.96
CA PHE A 75 6.43 -7.11 -1.23
C PHE A 75 5.72 -7.75 -0.03
N ASP A 76 6.38 -8.71 0.63
CA ASP A 76 5.86 -9.42 1.81
C ASP A 76 5.70 -8.45 2.99
N PHE A 77 6.73 -7.65 3.29
CA PHE A 77 6.69 -6.62 4.32
C PHE A 77 5.57 -5.61 4.08
N ILE A 78 5.39 -5.14 2.83
CA ILE A 78 4.35 -4.17 2.50
C ILE A 78 2.97 -4.77 2.65
N CYS A 79 2.75 -6.02 2.23
CA CYS A 79 1.47 -6.69 2.40
C CYS A 79 1.13 -6.86 3.89
N GLU A 80 2.09 -7.29 4.70
CA GLU A 80 1.92 -7.40 6.15
C GLU A 80 1.61 -6.05 6.80
N ALA A 81 2.41 -5.01 6.51
CA ALA A 81 2.23 -3.68 7.09
C ALA A 81 0.93 -2.98 6.66
N LEU A 82 0.36 -3.38 5.53
CA LEU A 82 -0.92 -2.86 5.02
C LEU A 82 -2.13 -3.72 5.39
N ASP A 83 -1.93 -4.86 6.06
CA ASP A 83 -2.94 -5.89 6.36
C ASP A 83 -3.61 -6.44 5.07
N LEU A 84 -2.78 -6.80 4.09
CA LEU A 84 -3.19 -7.35 2.80
C LEU A 84 -2.75 -8.81 2.67
N ASP A 85 -3.61 -9.64 2.06
CA ASP A 85 -3.25 -10.99 1.69
C ASP A 85 -2.32 -10.98 0.46
N ARG A 86 -1.07 -11.38 0.67
CA ARG A 86 -0.02 -11.39 -0.35
C ARG A 86 -0.43 -12.16 -1.61
N GLU A 87 -0.96 -13.37 -1.45
CA GLU A 87 -1.31 -14.25 -2.57
C GLU A 87 -2.44 -13.64 -3.40
N HIS A 88 -3.44 -13.06 -2.74
CA HIS A 88 -4.55 -12.38 -3.35
C HIS A 88 -4.10 -11.15 -4.14
N VAL A 89 -3.25 -10.30 -3.57
CA VAL A 89 -2.69 -9.12 -4.27
C VAL A 89 -1.88 -9.56 -5.49
N ALA A 90 -1.03 -10.58 -5.36
CA ALA A 90 -0.27 -11.15 -6.47
C ALA A 90 -1.19 -11.70 -7.57
N GLN A 91 -2.29 -12.37 -7.20
CA GLN A 91 -3.28 -12.87 -8.14
C GLN A 91 -3.99 -11.74 -8.88
N ILE A 92 -4.41 -10.69 -8.17
CA ILE A 92 -4.99 -9.48 -8.78
C ILE A 92 -4.00 -8.88 -9.78
N ALA A 93 -2.74 -8.68 -9.38
CA ALA A 93 -1.70 -8.12 -10.23
C ALA A 93 -1.57 -8.89 -11.56
N LYS A 94 -1.59 -10.23 -11.52
CA LYS A 94 -1.56 -11.09 -12.73
C LYS A 94 -2.76 -10.89 -13.65
N GLN A 95 -3.93 -10.61 -13.08
CA GLN A 95 -5.17 -10.39 -13.82
C GLN A 95 -5.30 -8.96 -14.38
N MET A 96 -4.45 -8.03 -13.92
CA MET A 96 -4.52 -6.64 -14.39
C MET A 96 -4.23 -6.54 -15.90
N PRO A 97 -5.03 -5.77 -16.65
CA PRO A 97 -4.82 -5.60 -18.08
C PRO A 97 -3.50 -4.87 -18.34
N LYS A 98 -2.69 -5.42 -19.24
CA LYS A 98 -1.45 -4.75 -19.68
C LYS A 98 -1.81 -3.47 -20.44
N ARG A 99 -1.11 -2.38 -20.15
CA ARG A 99 -1.40 -1.03 -20.65
C ARG A 99 -1.19 -0.86 -22.16
N GLY A 100 -0.62 -1.86 -22.84
CA GLY A 100 -0.42 -1.86 -24.29
C GLY A 100 0.61 -0.81 -24.72
N ASN A 101 0.33 0.02 -25.72
CA ASN A 101 1.21 1.14 -26.11
C ASN A 101 0.84 2.49 -25.48
N ARG A 102 -0.26 2.55 -24.71
CA ARG A 102 -0.73 3.80 -24.11
C ARG A 102 0.08 4.16 -22.87
N LYS A 103 0.24 5.47 -22.61
CA LYS A 103 0.94 5.98 -21.42
C LYS A 103 0.04 6.09 -20.18
N VAL A 104 -1.27 6.04 -20.36
CA VAL A 104 -2.26 6.18 -19.29
C VAL A 104 -2.91 4.83 -19.03
N ALA A 105 -3.06 4.47 -17.75
CA ALA A 105 -3.63 3.17 -17.39
C ALA A 105 -5.14 3.14 -17.72
N PRO A 106 -5.68 2.02 -18.25
CA PRO A 106 -7.05 1.97 -18.76
C PRO A 106 -8.12 2.31 -17.70
N TRP A 107 -7.87 2.00 -16.42
CA TRP A 107 -8.82 2.20 -15.33
C TRP A 107 -8.99 3.67 -14.89
N TYR A 108 -8.09 4.59 -15.26
CA TYR A 108 -8.32 6.02 -15.06
C TYR A 108 -9.53 6.53 -15.86
N PHE A 109 -9.91 5.84 -16.93
CA PHE A 109 -11.04 6.22 -17.77
C PHE A 109 -12.37 5.60 -17.29
N GLN A 110 -12.32 4.44 -16.61
CA GLN A 110 -13.53 3.79 -16.08
C GLN A 110 -14.20 4.60 -14.96
N LYS A 111 -13.43 5.39 -14.19
CA LYS A 111 -13.98 6.18 -13.10
C LYS A 111 -14.91 7.33 -13.56
N TRP A 112 -14.77 7.81 -14.80
CA TRP A 112 -15.62 8.88 -15.35
C TRP A 112 -16.99 8.39 -15.83
N GLU A 113 -17.09 7.15 -16.31
CA GLU A 113 -18.36 6.61 -16.84
C GLU A 113 -19.36 6.32 -15.71
N SER A 114 -18.89 5.85 -14.54
CA SER A 114 -19.76 5.60 -13.40
C SER A 114 -20.34 6.89 -12.76
N ASP A 115 -19.60 8.00 -12.82
CA ASP A 115 -20.04 9.28 -12.24
C ASP A 115 -20.98 10.06 -13.19
N SER A 116 -21.03 9.70 -14.48
CA SER A 116 -21.88 10.35 -15.48
C SER A 116 -23.23 9.66 -15.71
N GLU A 117 -23.44 8.46 -15.17
CA GLU A 117 -24.74 7.76 -15.15
C GLU A 117 -25.56 7.99 -13.87
N ALA A 118 -25.02 8.74 -12.91
CA ALA A 118 -25.67 9.08 -11.64
C ALA A 118 -26.20 10.53 -11.57
N ALA A 119 -26.28 11.24 -12.70
CA ALA A 119 -26.75 12.63 -12.80
C ALA A 119 -28.12 12.75 -13.52
#